data_AF-A0A9P0KYG8-F1
#
_entry.id   AF-A0A9P0KYG8-F1
#
_cell.length_a   1.000
_cell.length_b   1.000
_cell.length_c   1.000
_cell.angle_alpha   90.00
_cell.angle_beta   90.00
_cell.angle_gamma   90.00
#
_symmetry.space_group_name_H-M   'P 1'
#
loop_
_entity.id
_entity.type
_entity.pdbx_description
1 polymer ?
#
loop_
_entity_poly.entity_id
_entity_poly.type
_entity_poly.pdbx_seq_one_letter_code
_entity_poly.pdbx_strand_id
1 'polypeptide(L)'
;MTEQEGIRKRERAQSVTRAEEIQAEEQKARKNQHDKPCHKPRDSLFSWNSGFDNFTGFVNWAFLLLSIGGLRLLLENFIKYGIRIDPIQWIKLLVDDQPNSEHPSIAMILYSVVPVVLCLLIEKGLAVEIISTVPGMFVHIINLLVVILLPMIVIHFKEGFNLIGASCVCTIYSILFLKLWSYIQVNMWCRTARQNAKSGMRRQSLSHSDLKSGNNCISYTID
;
A
#
# COMPACT_ATOMS: atom_id res chain seq x y z
N MET A 1 56.13 -6.26 38.30
CA MET A 1 55.43 -5.10 37.72
C MET A 1 54.38 -5.67 36.78
N THR A 2 53.14 -5.75 37.23
CA THR A 2 52.03 -6.48 36.58
C THR A 2 51.24 -5.53 35.69
N GLU A 3 51.28 -5.75 34.37
CA GLU A 3 50.39 -5.08 33.41
C GLU A 3 48.99 -5.70 33.47
N GLN A 4 47.98 -4.86 33.75
CA GLN A 4 46.57 -5.18 33.55
C GLN A 4 46.12 -4.58 32.22
N GLU A 5 46.01 -5.40 31.17
CA GLU A 5 45.33 -5.01 29.93
C GLU A 5 43.81 -4.96 30.17
N GLY A 6 43.30 -3.75 30.39
CA GLY A 6 41.87 -3.48 30.45
C GLY A 6 41.24 -3.64 29.06
N ILE A 7 40.49 -4.72 28.86
CA ILE A 7 39.62 -4.90 27.68
C ILE A 7 38.58 -3.78 27.69
N ARG A 8 38.78 -2.75 26.85
CA ARG A 8 37.76 -1.72 26.60
C ARG A 8 36.59 -2.36 25.84
N LYS A 9 35.59 -2.85 26.57
CA LYS A 9 34.27 -3.17 26.00
C LYS A 9 33.70 -1.89 25.39
N ARG A 10 33.66 -1.82 24.06
CA ARG A 10 32.89 -0.80 23.35
C ARG A 10 31.42 -1.05 23.66
N GLU A 11 30.84 -0.26 24.56
CA GLU A 11 29.41 -0.27 24.83
C GLU A 11 28.69 0.21 23.57
N ARG A 12 28.25 -0.75 22.74
CA ARG A 12 27.29 -0.47 21.66
C ARG A 12 26.07 0.19 22.30
N ALA A 13 25.68 1.35 21.80
CA ALA A 13 24.50 2.05 22.28
C ALA A 13 23.29 1.11 22.27
N GLN A 14 22.66 0.88 23.42
CA GLN A 14 21.54 -0.06 23.56
C GLN A 14 20.36 0.25 22.61
N SER A 15 20.28 1.49 22.11
CA SER A 15 19.26 1.93 21.14
C SER A 15 19.38 1.25 19.77
N VAL A 16 20.59 1.01 19.27
CA VAL A 16 20.78 0.31 17.97
C VAL A 16 20.48 -1.18 18.11
N THR A 17 20.80 -1.80 19.24
CA THR A 17 20.50 -3.22 19.50
C THR A 17 19.00 -3.45 19.62
N ARG A 18 18.28 -2.55 20.32
CA ARG A 18 16.81 -2.62 20.44
C ARG A 18 16.12 -2.35 19.10
N ALA A 19 16.62 -1.42 18.30
CA ALA A 19 16.08 -1.17 16.96
C ALA A 19 16.30 -2.35 16.01
N GLU A 20 17.47 -2.98 16.05
CA GLU A 20 17.78 -4.20 15.28
C GLU A 20 16.92 -5.38 15.74
N GLU A 21 16.68 -5.53 17.05
CA GLU A 21 15.85 -6.60 17.61
C GLU A 21 14.37 -6.44 17.23
N ILE A 22 13.82 -5.22 17.31
CA ILE A 22 12.46 -4.91 16.86
C ILE A 22 12.32 -5.19 15.36
N GLN A 23 13.30 -4.76 14.53
CA GLN A 23 13.30 -5.05 13.11
C GLN A 23 13.41 -6.55 12.81
N ALA A 24 14.23 -7.29 13.57
CA ALA A 24 14.38 -8.73 13.39
C ALA A 24 13.12 -9.51 13.77
N GLU A 25 12.42 -9.08 14.82
CA GLU A 25 11.15 -9.67 15.25
C GLU A 25 10.03 -9.36 14.25
N GLU A 26 9.95 -8.12 13.76
CA GLU A 26 9.06 -7.75 12.66
C GLU A 26 9.35 -8.56 11.39
N GLN A 27 10.62 -8.74 11.01
CA GLN A 27 11.01 -9.55 9.85
C GLN A 27 10.65 -11.03 10.01
N LYS A 28 10.81 -11.60 11.22
CA LYS A 28 10.37 -12.96 11.53
C LYS A 28 8.85 -13.08 11.46
N ALA A 29 8.12 -12.11 12.02
CA ALA A 29 6.67 -12.05 11.91
C ALA A 29 6.22 -11.96 10.45
N ARG A 30 6.86 -11.10 9.63
CA ARG A 30 6.62 -10.96 8.17
C ARG A 30 6.93 -12.25 7.41
N LYS A 31 8.01 -12.94 7.74
CA LYS A 31 8.37 -14.23 7.12
C LYS A 31 7.34 -15.34 7.42
N ASN A 32 6.69 -15.25 8.58
CA ASN A 32 5.64 -16.17 9.00
C ASN A 32 4.25 -15.79 8.46
N GLN A 33 4.08 -14.60 7.89
CA GLN A 33 2.82 -14.24 7.23
C GLN A 33 2.66 -15.04 5.93
N HIS A 34 1.42 -15.37 5.59
CA HIS A 34 1.11 -16.24 4.46
C HIS A 34 1.22 -15.52 3.11
N ASP A 35 1.13 -14.18 3.11
CA ASP A 35 1.54 -13.34 2.01
C ASP A 35 3.06 -13.39 1.88
N LYS A 36 3.54 -14.04 0.82
CA LYS A 36 4.96 -14.01 0.47
C LYS A 36 5.18 -12.79 -0.42
N PRO A 37 5.66 -11.63 0.10
CA PRO A 37 5.94 -10.49 -0.75
C PRO A 37 7.01 -10.85 -1.78
N CYS A 38 6.64 -10.85 -3.04
CA CYS A 38 7.57 -10.98 -4.15
C CYS A 38 8.36 -9.68 -4.39
N HIS A 39 7.86 -8.55 -3.87
CA HIS A 39 8.51 -7.25 -3.94
C HIS A 39 9.76 -7.23 -3.07
N LYS A 40 10.91 -7.11 -3.74
CA LYS A 40 12.19 -6.79 -3.12
C LYS A 40 12.42 -5.28 -3.22
N PRO A 41 13.08 -4.66 -2.23
CA PRO A 41 13.54 -3.28 -2.37
C PRO A 41 14.44 -3.23 -3.61
N ARG A 42 13.94 -2.59 -4.67
CA ARG A 42 14.63 -2.42 -5.93
C ARG A 42 14.41 -0.98 -6.34
N ASP A 43 15.50 -0.28 -6.65
CA ASP A 43 15.42 1.07 -7.16
C ASP A 43 14.64 1.06 -8.49
N SER A 44 13.86 2.10 -8.74
CA SER A 44 13.24 2.28 -10.06
C SER A 44 14.33 2.21 -11.12
N LEU A 45 14.07 1.58 -12.26
CA LEU A 45 15.06 1.47 -13.35
C LEU A 45 15.54 2.85 -13.87
N PHE A 46 14.78 3.90 -13.60
CA PHE A 46 15.11 5.30 -13.88
C PHE A 46 15.86 6.03 -12.76
N SER A 47 16.10 5.35 -11.63
CA SER A 47 16.91 5.88 -10.54
C SER A 47 18.39 5.84 -10.94
N TRP A 48 19.11 6.93 -10.72
CA TRP A 48 20.54 7.07 -10.98
C TRP A 48 21.39 6.00 -10.29
N ASN A 49 20.88 5.38 -9.23
CA ASN A 49 21.57 4.35 -8.43
C ASN A 49 21.21 2.90 -8.84
N SER A 50 20.32 2.71 -9.83
CA SER A 50 19.81 1.37 -10.20
C SER A 50 20.83 0.50 -10.98
N GLY A 51 21.98 1.04 -11.39
CA GLY A 51 23.01 0.30 -12.14
C GLY A 51 22.56 -0.18 -13.52
N PHE A 52 21.52 0.43 -14.10
CA PHE A 52 21.06 0.16 -15.46
C PHE A 52 21.55 1.27 -16.39
N ASP A 53 22.69 1.04 -17.06
CA ASP A 53 23.44 2.09 -17.77
C ASP A 53 22.90 2.44 -19.17
N ASN A 54 21.87 1.74 -19.66
CA ASN A 54 21.47 1.78 -21.07
C ASN A 54 20.14 2.50 -21.38
N PHE A 55 19.81 3.58 -20.64
CA PHE A 55 18.75 4.53 -21.05
C PHE A 55 19.27 5.89 -21.49
N THR A 56 20.57 6.14 -21.38
CA THR A 56 21.21 7.41 -21.72
C THR A 56 20.91 7.84 -23.16
N GLY A 57 20.87 6.89 -24.11
CA GLY A 57 20.52 7.18 -25.50
C GLY A 57 19.08 7.66 -25.68
N PHE A 58 18.10 7.00 -25.05
CA PHE A 58 16.68 7.38 -25.14
C PHE A 58 16.39 8.68 -24.38
N VAL A 59 16.95 8.86 -23.18
CA VAL A 59 16.76 10.09 -22.39
C VAL A 59 17.41 11.28 -23.09
N ASN A 60 18.60 11.11 -23.66
CA ASN A 60 19.26 12.16 -24.43
C ASN A 60 18.47 12.49 -25.71
N TRP A 61 17.90 11.49 -26.39
CA TRP A 61 17.00 11.72 -27.53
C TRP A 61 15.72 12.45 -27.14
N ALA A 62 15.06 12.05 -26.05
CA ALA A 62 13.87 12.72 -25.54
C ALA A 62 14.18 14.16 -25.13
N PHE A 63 15.32 14.39 -24.46
CA PHE A 63 15.79 15.72 -24.11
C PHE A 63 16.10 16.58 -25.35
N LEU A 64 16.75 16.01 -26.37
CA LEU A 64 17.07 16.69 -27.62
C LEU A 64 15.80 17.05 -28.39
N LEU A 65 14.85 16.11 -28.54
CA LEU A 65 13.56 16.36 -29.20
C LEU A 65 12.73 17.40 -28.45
N LEU A 66 12.67 17.31 -27.12
CA LEU A 66 11.95 18.26 -26.29
C LEU A 66 12.62 19.64 -26.33
N SER A 67 13.95 19.71 -26.36
CA SER A 67 14.68 20.97 -26.45
C SER A 67 14.50 21.62 -27.83
N ILE A 68 14.72 20.90 -28.92
CA ILE A 68 14.60 21.47 -30.28
C ILE A 68 13.15 21.91 -30.58
N GLY A 69 12.16 21.10 -30.21
CA GLY A 69 10.75 21.41 -30.47
C GLY A 69 10.14 22.35 -29.43
N GLY A 70 10.33 22.04 -28.16
CA GLY A 70 9.76 22.77 -27.03
C GLY A 70 10.38 24.14 -26.82
N LEU A 71 11.70 24.30 -26.97
CA LEU A 71 12.36 25.60 -26.79
C LEU A 71 11.96 26.59 -27.90
N ARG A 72 11.76 26.12 -29.14
CA ARG A 72 11.28 26.97 -30.24
C ARG A 72 9.88 27.52 -29.96
N LEU A 73 8.95 26.64 -29.57
CA LEU A 73 7.58 27.02 -29.24
C LEU A 73 7.53 27.86 -27.96
N LEU A 74 8.37 27.56 -26.97
CA LEU A 74 8.46 28.33 -25.73
C LEU A 74 8.99 29.73 -26.00
N LEU A 75 10.09 29.90 -26.74
CA LEU A 75 10.63 31.23 -27.10
C LEU A 75 9.64 32.04 -27.92
N GLU A 76 8.97 31.41 -28.89
CA GLU A 76 7.96 32.10 -29.70
C GLU A 76 6.78 32.57 -28.83
N ASN A 77 6.29 31.72 -27.93
CA ASN A 77 5.23 32.10 -26.99
C ASN A 77 5.71 33.14 -25.95
N PHE A 78 6.95 33.04 -25.48
CA PHE A 78 7.55 33.97 -24.51
C PHE A 78 7.74 35.37 -25.10
N ILE A 79 8.17 35.46 -26.36
CA ILE A 79 8.38 36.74 -27.04
C ILE A 79 7.04 37.35 -27.50
N LYS A 80 6.09 36.56 -28.01
CA LYS A 80 4.78 37.07 -28.48
C LYS A 80 3.78 37.34 -27.35
N TYR A 81 3.70 36.45 -26.36
CA TYR A 81 2.67 36.50 -25.32
C TYR A 81 3.23 36.79 -23.92
N GLY A 82 4.55 36.77 -23.70
CA GLY A 82 5.18 36.91 -22.39
C GLY A 82 5.00 35.68 -21.48
N ILE A 83 5.52 35.74 -20.24
CA ILE A 83 5.08 34.83 -19.17
C ILE A 83 3.69 35.31 -18.75
N ARG A 84 2.65 34.66 -19.28
CA ARG A 84 1.24 34.90 -18.92
C ARG A 84 0.61 33.74 -18.16
N ILE A 85 1.43 32.78 -17.73
CA ILE A 85 1.00 31.66 -16.90
C ILE A 85 1.14 32.13 -15.46
N ASP A 86 0.06 32.65 -14.90
CA ASP A 86 -0.02 32.91 -13.47
C ASP A 86 -0.41 31.61 -12.74
N PRO A 87 0.52 30.87 -12.11
CA PRO A 87 0.21 29.62 -11.41
C PRO A 87 -0.85 29.84 -10.31
N ILE A 88 -0.86 31.05 -9.75
CA ILE A 88 -1.84 31.50 -8.76
C ILE A 88 -3.24 31.59 -9.37
N GLN A 89 -3.37 31.93 -10.65
CA GLN A 89 -4.66 31.98 -11.34
C GLN A 89 -5.21 30.58 -11.62
N TRP A 90 -4.35 29.58 -11.88
CA TRP A 90 -4.77 28.19 -11.99
C TRP A 90 -5.21 27.61 -10.65
N ILE A 91 -4.49 27.95 -9.58
CA ILE A 91 -4.88 27.57 -8.22
C ILE A 91 -6.18 28.27 -7.83
N LYS A 92 -6.34 29.56 -8.15
CA LYS A 92 -7.61 30.28 -7.98
C LYS A 92 -8.71 29.67 -8.85
N LEU A 93 -8.50 29.30 -10.10
CA LEU A 93 -9.52 28.61 -10.90
C LEU A 93 -9.90 27.23 -10.32
N LEU A 94 -8.98 26.57 -9.62
CA LEU A 94 -9.25 25.33 -8.91
C LEU A 94 -9.98 25.56 -7.58
N VAL A 95 -9.77 26.72 -6.95
CA VAL A 95 -10.22 27.08 -5.60
C VAL A 95 -11.35 28.11 -5.60
N ASP A 96 -11.67 28.79 -6.68
CA ASP A 96 -12.55 29.95 -6.73
C ASP A 96 -13.36 29.84 -8.01
N ASP A 97 -14.58 29.34 -7.84
CA ASP A 97 -15.67 29.67 -8.73
C ASP A 97 -16.82 30.06 -7.80
N GLN A 98 -16.94 31.37 -7.57
CA GLN A 98 -17.95 32.10 -6.79
C GLN A 98 -17.65 32.38 -5.30
N PRO A 99 -17.85 33.64 -4.83
CA PRO A 99 -17.51 34.09 -3.49
C PRO A 99 -18.43 33.57 -2.36
N ASN A 100 -19.43 32.72 -2.64
CA ASN A 100 -20.44 32.31 -1.66
C ASN A 100 -20.83 30.82 -1.70
N SER A 101 -20.07 29.95 -2.35
CA SER A 101 -20.47 28.54 -2.48
C SER A 101 -19.30 27.57 -2.46
N GLU A 102 -19.20 26.87 -1.33
CA GLU A 102 -18.46 25.63 -1.06
C GLU A 102 -17.79 24.96 -2.27
N HIS A 103 -16.46 24.89 -2.28
CA HIS A 103 -15.67 24.20 -3.32
C HIS A 103 -15.94 22.69 -3.28
N PRO A 104 -16.74 22.14 -4.21
CA PRO A 104 -17.20 20.77 -4.11
C PRO A 104 -16.04 19.78 -4.35
N SER A 105 -15.04 20.15 -5.16
CA SER A 105 -13.83 19.36 -5.41
C SER A 105 -13.01 19.14 -4.14
N ILE A 106 -12.79 20.19 -3.35
CA ILE A 106 -11.96 20.13 -2.14
C ILE A 106 -12.70 19.35 -1.05
N ALA A 107 -14.01 19.59 -0.90
CA ALA A 107 -14.85 18.85 0.03
C ALA A 107 -14.83 17.34 -0.27
N MET A 108 -14.87 16.95 -1.54
CA MET A 108 -14.79 15.55 -1.97
C MET A 108 -13.43 14.91 -1.68
N ILE A 109 -12.34 15.64 -1.90
CA ILE A 109 -11.00 15.15 -1.55
C ILE A 109 -10.90 14.95 -0.03
N LEU A 110 -11.42 15.86 0.78
CA LEU A 110 -11.43 15.70 2.24
C LEU A 110 -12.33 14.51 2.67
N TYR A 111 -13.50 14.37 2.06
CA TYR A 111 -14.42 13.27 2.33
C TYR A 111 -13.84 11.90 1.98
N SER A 112 -12.89 11.83 1.03
CA SER A 112 -12.25 10.58 0.63
C SER A 112 -11.57 9.81 1.78
N VAL A 113 -11.27 10.50 2.89
CA VAL A 113 -10.72 9.89 4.12
C VAL A 113 -11.76 9.01 4.83
N VAL A 114 -13.04 9.38 4.78
CA VAL A 114 -14.14 8.68 5.47
C VAL A 114 -14.25 7.20 5.06
N PRO A 115 -14.39 6.84 3.76
CA PRO A 115 -14.48 5.44 3.35
C PRO A 115 -13.21 4.64 3.63
N VAL A 116 -12.03 5.30 3.67
CA VAL A 116 -10.75 4.68 4.03
C VAL A 116 -10.74 4.31 5.51
N VAL A 117 -11.11 5.24 6.39
CA VAL A 117 -11.19 5.01 7.83
C VAL A 117 -12.25 3.95 8.15
N LEU A 118 -13.41 4.02 7.51
CA LEU A 118 -14.49 3.03 7.69
C LEU A 118 -14.02 1.63 7.29
N CYS A 119 -13.32 1.48 6.16
CA CYS A 119 -12.72 0.22 5.74
C CYS A 119 -11.72 -0.31 6.78
N LEU A 120 -10.87 0.57 7.32
CA LEU A 120 -9.87 0.22 8.33
C LEU A 120 -10.53 -0.23 9.64
N LEU A 121 -11.57 0.48 10.11
CA LEU A 121 -12.30 0.12 11.32
C LEU A 121 -12.98 -1.25 11.19
N ILE A 122 -13.60 -1.54 10.05
CA ILE A 122 -14.21 -2.85 9.80
C ILE A 122 -13.14 -3.94 9.80
N GLU A 123 -12.02 -3.74 9.11
CA GLU A 123 -10.97 -4.75 9.06
C GLU A 123 -10.34 -4.98 10.45
N LYS A 124 -10.17 -3.92 11.25
CA LYS A 124 -9.74 -4.05 12.64
C LYS A 124 -10.75 -4.84 13.47
N GLY A 125 -12.05 -4.57 13.33
CA GLY A 125 -13.10 -5.35 13.99
C GLY A 125 -13.11 -6.82 13.57
N LEU A 126 -12.84 -7.09 12.30
CA LEU A 126 -12.82 -8.43 11.73
C LEU A 126 -11.55 -9.21 12.09
N ALA A 127 -10.42 -8.52 12.26
CA ALA A 127 -9.16 -9.10 12.71
C ALA A 127 -9.19 -9.54 14.19
N VAL A 128 -9.97 -8.86 15.03
CA VAL A 128 -10.16 -9.20 16.45
C VAL A 128 -11.23 -10.31 16.62
N GLU A 129 -11.77 -10.86 15.53
CA GLU A 129 -12.81 -11.91 15.53
C GLU A 129 -14.11 -11.50 16.29
N ILE A 130 -14.34 -10.20 16.52
CA ILE A 130 -15.57 -9.69 17.18
C ILE A 130 -16.77 -9.82 16.24
N ILE A 131 -16.55 -9.68 14.94
CA ILE A 131 -17.58 -9.65 13.89
C ILE A 131 -17.46 -10.92 13.04
N SER A 132 -18.61 -11.51 12.67
CA SER A 132 -18.66 -12.66 11.76
C SER A 132 -18.19 -12.28 10.34
N THR A 133 -17.53 -13.21 9.65
CA THR A 133 -16.96 -13.00 8.31
C THR A 133 -18.00 -12.54 7.28
N VAL A 134 -19.21 -13.10 7.32
CA VAL A 134 -20.28 -12.84 6.33
C VAL A 134 -20.79 -11.39 6.38
N PRO A 135 -21.23 -10.85 7.54
CA PRO A 135 -21.67 -9.45 7.60
C PRO A 135 -20.52 -8.46 7.35
N GLY A 136 -19.30 -8.75 7.79
CA GLY A 136 -18.13 -7.92 7.51
C GLY A 136 -17.90 -7.74 6.01
N MET A 137 -18.04 -8.82 5.23
CA MET A 137 -17.94 -8.77 3.77
C MET A 137 -19.04 -7.96 3.10
N PHE A 138 -20.27 -8.08 3.58
CA PHE A 138 -21.39 -7.29 3.06
C PHE A 138 -21.16 -5.78 3.25
N VAL A 139 -20.70 -5.36 4.44
CA VAL A 139 -20.40 -3.95 4.70
C VAL A 139 -19.23 -3.45 3.84
N HIS A 140 -18.19 -4.27 3.61
CA HIS A 140 -17.11 -3.91 2.69
C HIS A 140 -17.59 -3.68 1.25
N ILE A 141 -18.50 -4.53 0.75
CA ILE A 141 -19.09 -4.36 -0.59
C ILE A 141 -19.89 -3.07 -0.66
N ILE A 142 -20.71 -2.77 0.36
CA ILE A 142 -21.46 -1.50 0.42
C ILE A 142 -20.50 -0.31 0.44
N ASN A 143 -19.44 -0.34 1.26
CA ASN A 143 -18.47 0.75 1.33
C ASN A 143 -17.77 0.97 -0.02
N LEU A 144 -17.38 -0.10 -0.71
CA LEU A 144 -16.80 -0.02 -2.06
C LEU A 144 -17.78 0.55 -3.08
N LEU A 145 -19.06 0.14 -3.02
CA LEU A 145 -20.10 0.68 -3.89
C LEU A 145 -20.31 2.18 -3.64
N VAL A 146 -20.32 2.62 -2.38
CA VAL A 146 -20.37 4.04 -2.02
C VAL A 146 -19.18 4.80 -2.61
N VAL A 147 -17.96 4.27 -2.51
CA VAL A 147 -16.76 4.92 -3.08
C VAL A 147 -16.89 5.16 -4.59
N ILE A 148 -17.51 4.25 -5.34
CA ILE A 148 -17.69 4.39 -6.79
C ILE A 148 -18.86 5.32 -7.13
N LEU A 149 -19.99 5.18 -6.44
CA LEU A 149 -21.20 5.95 -6.75
C LEU A 149 -21.09 7.41 -6.33
N LEU A 150 -20.35 7.70 -5.27
CA LEU A 150 -20.23 9.04 -4.70
C LEU A 150 -19.71 10.10 -5.71
N PRO A 151 -18.57 9.91 -6.41
CA PRO A 151 -18.14 10.86 -7.44
C PRO A 151 -19.13 10.95 -8.61
N MET A 152 -19.80 9.86 -8.98
CA MET A 152 -20.77 9.86 -10.08
C MET A 152 -22.02 10.70 -9.75
N ILE A 153 -22.58 10.53 -8.55
CA ILE A 153 -23.76 11.28 -8.10
C ILE A 153 -23.42 12.76 -7.93
N VAL A 154 -22.28 13.08 -7.32
CA VAL A 154 -21.89 14.47 -7.03
C VAL A 154 -21.63 15.25 -8.31
N ILE A 155 -20.98 14.65 -9.32
CA ILE A 155 -20.74 15.29 -10.61
C ILE A 155 -22.06 15.50 -11.37
N HIS A 156 -23.02 14.56 -11.27
CA HIS A 156 -24.29 14.69 -11.96
C HIS A 156 -25.23 15.74 -11.35
N PHE A 157 -25.21 15.90 -10.02
CA PHE A 157 -26.14 16.79 -9.32
C PHE A 157 -25.63 18.23 -9.17
N LYS A 158 -24.31 18.46 -9.23
CA LYS A 158 -23.71 19.78 -9.04
C LYS A 158 -23.36 20.41 -10.39
N GLU A 159 -24.25 21.27 -10.89
CA GLU A 159 -23.98 22.13 -12.05
C GLU A 159 -22.94 23.20 -11.65
N GLY A 160 -21.80 23.29 -12.35
CA GLY A 160 -20.71 24.23 -12.03
C GLY A 160 -19.41 23.59 -11.53
N PHE A 161 -19.22 22.28 -11.71
CA PHE A 161 -17.94 21.64 -11.39
C PHE A 161 -16.88 22.01 -12.43
N ASN A 162 -15.73 22.52 -11.99
CA ASN A 162 -14.57 22.71 -12.86
C ASN A 162 -14.15 21.36 -13.46
N LEU A 163 -14.04 21.28 -14.79
CA LEU A 163 -13.68 20.06 -15.53
C LEU A 163 -12.37 19.42 -15.02
N ILE A 164 -11.36 20.26 -14.71
CA ILE A 164 -10.10 19.80 -14.13
C ILE A 164 -10.34 19.16 -12.76
N GLY A 165 -11.14 19.81 -11.91
CA GLY A 165 -11.48 19.32 -10.57
C GLY A 165 -12.23 17.99 -10.62
N ALA A 166 -13.19 17.87 -11.54
CA ALA A 166 -13.96 16.63 -11.73
C ALA A 166 -13.07 15.47 -12.16
N SER A 167 -12.15 15.71 -13.10
CA SER A 167 -11.18 14.71 -13.56
C SER A 167 -10.26 14.27 -12.41
N CYS A 168 -9.69 15.22 -11.65
CA CYS A 168 -8.83 14.91 -10.51
C CYS A 168 -9.56 14.10 -9.43
N VAL A 169 -10.78 14.51 -9.04
CA VAL A 169 -11.59 13.78 -8.05
C VAL A 169 -11.88 12.37 -8.54
N CYS A 170 -12.28 12.21 -9.81
CA CYS A 170 -12.55 10.89 -10.39
C CYS A 170 -11.30 9.98 -10.39
N THR A 171 -10.13 10.50 -10.74
CA THR A 171 -8.86 9.76 -10.68
C THR A 171 -8.52 9.33 -9.25
N ILE A 172 -8.66 10.23 -8.27
CA ILE A 172 -8.38 9.92 -6.86
C ILE A 172 -9.32 8.82 -6.36
N TYR A 173 -10.63 8.93 -6.60
CA TYR A 173 -11.60 7.93 -6.16
C TYR A 173 -11.41 6.58 -6.86
N SER A 174 -10.98 6.57 -8.12
CA SER A 174 -10.62 5.33 -8.83
C SER A 174 -9.40 4.63 -8.21
N ILE A 175 -8.36 5.41 -7.86
CA ILE A 175 -7.18 4.87 -7.16
C ILE A 175 -7.56 4.33 -5.78
N LEU A 176 -8.41 5.05 -5.04
CA LEU A 176 -8.90 4.61 -3.74
C LEU A 176 -9.70 3.32 -3.84
N PHE A 177 -10.60 3.20 -4.81
CA PHE A 177 -11.33 1.97 -5.07
C PHE A 177 -10.38 0.79 -5.28
N LEU A 178 -9.38 0.94 -6.16
CA LEU A 178 -8.40 -0.11 -6.44
C LEU A 178 -7.59 -0.50 -5.19
N LYS A 179 -7.17 0.49 -4.40
CA LYS A 179 -6.44 0.24 -3.14
C LYS A 179 -7.31 -0.47 -2.10
N LEU A 180 -8.55 -0.03 -1.89
CA LEU A 180 -9.46 -0.63 -0.92
C LEU A 180 -9.83 -2.06 -1.33
N TRP A 181 -10.10 -2.28 -2.62
CA TRP A 181 -10.39 -3.61 -3.15
C TRP A 181 -9.21 -4.57 -2.91
N SER A 182 -7.99 -4.15 -3.30
CA SER A 182 -6.78 -4.94 -3.09
C SER A 182 -6.56 -5.23 -1.59
N TYR A 183 -6.74 -4.24 -0.73
CA TYR A 183 -6.62 -4.39 0.73
C TYR A 183 -7.58 -5.44 1.29
N ILE A 184 -8.87 -5.34 0.98
CA ILE A 184 -9.90 -6.29 1.45
C ILE A 184 -9.58 -7.72 0.98
N GLN A 185 -9.19 -7.89 -0.29
CA GLN A 185 -8.89 -9.22 -0.85
C GLN A 185 -7.67 -9.87 -0.19
N VAL A 186 -6.58 -9.11 -0.02
CA VAL A 186 -5.35 -9.63 0.62
C VAL A 186 -5.62 -9.98 2.09
N ASN A 187 -6.36 -9.14 2.82
CA ASN A 187 -6.69 -9.40 4.22
C ASN A 187 -7.62 -10.60 4.39
N MET A 188 -8.63 -10.73 3.52
CA MET A 188 -9.46 -11.92 3.45
C MET A 188 -8.63 -13.18 3.25
N TRP A 189 -7.71 -13.16 2.29
CA TRP A 189 -6.86 -14.31 2.00
C TRP A 189 -5.98 -14.66 3.21
N CYS A 190 -5.34 -13.67 3.84
CA CYS A 190 -4.52 -13.88 5.03
C CYS A 190 -5.33 -14.48 6.19
N ARG A 191 -6.56 -13.99 6.41
CA ARG A 191 -7.46 -14.52 7.45
C ARG A 191 -7.84 -15.98 7.17
N THR A 192 -8.27 -16.28 5.95
CA THR A 192 -8.64 -17.65 5.55
C THR A 192 -7.45 -18.61 5.67
N ALA A 193 -6.26 -18.18 5.22
CA ALA A 193 -5.04 -18.97 5.36
C ALA A 193 -4.69 -19.24 6.84
N ARG A 194 -4.86 -18.23 7.72
CA ARG A 194 -4.64 -18.39 9.16
C ARG A 194 -5.64 -19.35 9.81
N GLN A 195 -6.93 -19.28 9.42
CA GLN A 195 -7.96 -20.20 9.89
C GLN A 195 -7.68 -21.64 9.43
N ASN A 196 -7.25 -21.83 8.18
CA ASN A 196 -6.87 -23.13 7.64
C ASN A 196 -5.61 -23.71 8.32
N ALA A 197 -4.63 -22.87 8.68
CA ALA A 197 -3.47 -23.31 9.44
C ALA A 197 -3.84 -23.74 10.88
N LYS A 198 -4.74 -23.00 11.54
CA LYS A 198 -5.28 -23.38 12.87
C LYS A 198 -6.02 -24.72 12.82
N SER A 199 -6.82 -24.98 11.78
CA SER A 199 -7.54 -26.26 11.64
C SER A 199 -6.61 -27.43 11.26
N GLY A 200 -5.53 -27.17 10.50
CA GLY A 200 -4.50 -28.16 10.17
C GLY A 200 -3.67 -28.65 11.37
N MET A 201 -3.27 -27.75 12.28
CA MET A 201 -2.57 -28.15 13.53
C MET A 201 -3.45 -29.02 14.43
N ARG A 202 -4.77 -28.78 14.45
CA ARG A 202 -5.71 -29.56 15.26
C ARG A 202 -5.86 -31.01 14.80
N ARG A 203 -5.41 -31.35 13.58
CA ARG A 203 -5.40 -32.70 13.01
C ARG A 203 -4.09 -33.47 13.25
N GLN A 204 -3.03 -32.83 13.72
CA GLN A 204 -1.73 -33.48 14.02
C GLN A 204 -1.62 -33.97 15.46
N SER A 205 -2.73 -34.32 16.12
CA SER A 205 -2.65 -35.18 17.29
C SER A 205 -2.28 -36.59 16.82
N LEU A 206 -0.98 -36.88 16.81
CA LEU A 206 -0.41 -38.22 16.72
C LEU A 206 -1.18 -39.18 17.65
N SER A 207 -1.87 -40.15 17.06
CA SER A 207 -2.40 -41.27 17.83
C SER A 207 -1.23 -42.13 18.30
N HIS A 208 -1.06 -42.27 19.62
CA HIS A 208 -0.06 -43.13 20.26
C HIS A 208 -0.30 -44.64 19.99
N SER A 209 -1.27 -45.01 19.14
CA SER A 209 -1.58 -46.40 18.80
C SER A 209 -0.57 -47.06 17.85
N ASP A 210 0.12 -46.29 17.00
CA ASP A 210 0.95 -46.87 15.93
C ASP A 210 2.36 -47.28 16.41
N LEU A 211 2.81 -46.80 17.57
CA LEU A 211 4.07 -47.22 18.19
C LEU A 211 3.98 -48.58 18.91
N LYS A 212 2.77 -49.06 19.23
CA LYS A 212 2.59 -50.34 19.95
C LYS A 212 2.40 -51.53 19.03
N SER A 213 2.01 -51.31 17.76
CA SER A 213 1.83 -52.39 16.77
C SER A 213 3.16 -52.91 16.21
N GLY A 214 4.20 -52.07 16.16
CA GLY A 214 5.54 -52.46 15.68
C GLY A 214 6.34 -53.34 16.67
N ASN A 215 6.05 -53.28 17.97
CA ASN A 215 6.81 -54.01 18.99
C ASN A 215 6.26 -55.41 19.30
N ASN A 216 5.01 -55.73 18.91
CA ASN A 216 4.43 -57.06 19.14
C ASN A 216 4.67 -58.04 17.98
N CYS A 217 5.19 -57.57 16.83
CA CYS A 217 5.39 -58.42 15.65
C CYS A 217 6.77 -59.11 15.60
N ILE A 218 7.65 -58.88 16.59
CA ILE A 218 9.02 -59.44 16.63
C ILE A 218 9.15 -60.61 17.64
N SER A 219 8.13 -60.91 18.46
CA SER A 219 8.24 -61.90 19.55
C SER A 219 7.64 -63.28 19.28
N TYR A 220 7.35 -63.66 18.03
CA TYR A 220 6.93 -65.04 17.69
C TYR A 220 7.79 -65.66 16.59
N THR A 221 9.10 -65.69 16.85
CA THR A 221 10.00 -66.65 16.22
C THR A 221 11.08 -66.97 17.24
N ILE A 222 11.17 -68.23 17.62
CA ILE A 222 12.17 -68.97 18.43
C ILE A 222 11.42 -69.73 19.54
N ASP A 223 10.86 -70.87 19.12
CA ASP A 223 11.08 -72.24 19.63
C ASP A 223 9.92 -73.16 19.21
#